data_AF-A0A0L8HTJ3-F1
#
_entry.id   AF-A0A0L8HTJ3-F1
#
_cell.length_a   1.000
_cell.length_b   1.000
_cell.length_c   1.000
_cell.angle_alpha   90.00
_cell.angle_beta   90.00
_cell.angle_gamma   90.00
#
_symmetry.space_group_name_H-M   'P 1'
#
loop_
_entity.id
_entity.type
_entity.pdbx_description
1 polymer ?
#
loop_
_entity_poly.entity_id
_entity_poly.type
_entity_poly.pdbx_seq_one_letter_code
_entity_poly.pdbx_strand_id
1 'polypeptide(L)'
;MIFGFKYTAMTITGAFHLGIGALCFIISMMGYSTRVVKINGKHNLSLLVATPACIASLWTIMVGIFGILAGLKTNSEAQTKRMKVAYMTFAILCACIFSLGGISAFSAHASWTVAFGSGKNYRLFYFGSFAMFVEFVLSIVSSSICCCCSESKTGGVVVIQQNQPREIANSPVTAHYPPNAAYSNVAYPNVAYPNVAYPQMTPQVINEK
;
A
#
# COMPACT_ATOMS: atom_id res chain seq x y z
N MET A 1 -13.41 -16.18 12.39
CA MET A 1 -12.01 -16.63 12.22
C MET A 1 -11.17 -15.79 11.26
N ILE A 2 -11.78 -15.09 10.28
CA ILE A 2 -11.07 -14.31 9.25
C ILE A 2 -10.18 -13.18 9.80
N PHE A 3 -10.56 -12.56 10.92
CA PHE A 3 -9.77 -11.48 11.53
C PHE A 3 -8.41 -11.96 12.05
N GLY A 4 -8.32 -13.13 12.69
CA GLY A 4 -7.06 -13.65 13.23
C GLY A 4 -6.01 -13.95 12.16
N PHE A 5 -6.44 -14.48 11.01
CA PHE A 5 -5.57 -14.79 9.88
C PHE A 5 -4.84 -13.55 9.34
N LYS A 6 -5.52 -12.40 9.31
CA LYS A 6 -4.94 -11.13 8.81
C LYS A 6 -3.78 -10.64 9.67
N TYR A 7 -3.94 -10.67 11.00
CA TYR A 7 -2.89 -10.25 11.94
C TYR A 7 -1.68 -11.18 11.87
N THR A 8 -1.92 -12.49 11.84
CA THR A 8 -0.84 -13.48 11.72
C THR A 8 -0.07 -13.33 10.43
N ALA A 9 -0.74 -13.13 9.29
CA ALA A 9 -0.07 -12.92 8.01
C ALA A 9 0.84 -11.67 8.02
N MET A 10 0.36 -10.54 8.53
CA MET A 10 1.16 -9.30 8.62
C MET A 10 2.38 -9.44 9.53
N THR A 11 2.23 -10.12 10.67
CA THR A 11 3.36 -10.38 11.58
C THR A 11 4.40 -11.28 10.91
N ILE A 12 3.95 -12.32 10.20
CA ILE A 12 4.85 -13.27 9.51
C ILE A 12 5.61 -12.56 8.38
N THR A 13 4.92 -11.82 7.50
CA THR A 13 5.59 -11.10 6.43
C THR A 13 6.53 -10.03 6.98
N GLY A 14 6.14 -9.32 8.04
CA GLY A 14 7.00 -8.38 8.77
C GLY A 14 8.28 -9.04 9.30
N ALA A 15 8.17 -10.25 9.87
CA ALA A 15 9.33 -11.01 10.34
C ALA A 15 10.27 -11.42 9.20
N PHE A 16 9.73 -11.81 8.03
CA PHE A 16 10.56 -12.11 6.86
C PHE A 16 11.32 -10.89 6.34
N HIS A 17 10.65 -9.73 6.21
CA HIS A 17 11.31 -8.47 5.86
C HIS A 17 12.43 -8.13 6.86
N LEU A 18 12.16 -8.26 8.17
CA LEU A 18 13.15 -7.99 9.20
C LEU A 18 14.38 -8.92 9.07
N GLY A 19 14.14 -10.22 8.90
CA GLY A 19 15.20 -11.22 8.77
C GLY A 19 16.07 -11.01 7.53
N ILE A 20 15.44 -10.77 6.38
CA ILE A 20 16.16 -10.51 5.12
C ILE A 20 16.88 -9.17 5.17
N GLY A 21 16.24 -8.12 5.69
CA GLY A 21 16.88 -6.83 5.89
C GLY A 21 18.11 -6.90 6.79
N ALA A 22 18.03 -7.64 7.91
CA ALA A 22 19.17 -7.86 8.81
C ALA A 22 20.31 -8.63 8.13
N LEU A 23 19.99 -9.68 7.36
CA LEU A 23 20.97 -10.43 6.57
C LEU A 23 21.68 -9.54 5.56
N CYS A 24 20.92 -8.77 4.77
CA CYS A 24 21.47 -7.82 3.80
C CYS A 24 22.31 -6.73 4.48
N PHE A 25 21.90 -6.24 5.65
CA PHE A 25 22.66 -5.27 6.42
C PHE A 25 24.03 -5.80 6.84
N ILE A 26 24.10 -7.04 7.34
CA ILE A 26 25.37 -7.69 7.69
C ILE A 26 26.27 -7.83 6.46
N ILE A 27 25.73 -8.30 5.33
CA ILE A 27 26.47 -8.43 4.07
C ILE A 27 26.99 -7.06 3.61
N SER A 28 26.17 -6.02 3.70
CA SER A 28 26.57 -4.66 3.35
C SER A 28 27.68 -4.13 4.27
N MET A 29 27.63 -4.44 5.57
CA MET A 29 28.68 -4.07 6.51
C MET A 29 30.02 -4.74 6.19
N MET A 30 29.99 -6.01 5.77
CA MET A 30 31.18 -6.69 5.25
C MET A 30 31.72 -6.00 3.98
N GLY A 31 30.84 -5.38 3.19
CA GLY A 31 31.22 -4.61 2.01
C GLY A 31 31.99 -3.32 2.30
N TYR A 32 31.85 -2.74 3.49
CA TYR A 32 32.74 -1.65 3.93
C TYR A 32 34.12 -2.15 4.35
N SER A 33 34.22 -3.41 4.76
CA SER A 33 35.47 -4.04 5.21
C SER A 33 36.29 -4.64 4.06
N THR A 34 35.71 -4.81 2.88
CA THR A 34 36.44 -5.29 1.70
C THR A 34 37.45 -4.24 1.22
N ARG A 35 38.75 -4.55 1.41
CA ARG A 35 39.85 -3.76 0.84
C ARG A 35 39.91 -3.99 -0.66
N VAL A 36 39.18 -3.18 -1.42
CA VAL A 36 39.33 -3.14 -2.87
C VAL A 36 40.51 -2.23 -3.21
N VAL A 37 41.41 -2.70 -4.09
CA VAL A 37 42.60 -1.96 -4.52
C VAL A 37 42.16 -0.64 -5.15
N LYS A 38 42.70 0.48 -4.64
CA LYS A 38 42.42 1.82 -5.18
C LYS A 38 42.93 1.91 -6.61
N ILE A 39 42.04 1.88 -7.60
CA ILE A 39 42.39 2.28 -8.96
C ILE A 39 42.43 3.81 -8.97
N ASN A 40 43.61 4.38 -9.22
CA ASN A 40 43.83 5.83 -9.39
C ASN A 40 43.52 6.74 -8.19
N GLY A 41 43.58 6.23 -6.96
CA GLY A 41 43.80 7.05 -5.75
C GLY A 41 42.66 8.00 -5.31
N LYS A 42 41.59 8.22 -6.08
CA LYS A 42 40.63 9.32 -5.81
C LYS A 42 39.23 8.94 -5.32
N HIS A 43 38.78 7.69 -5.42
CA HIS A 43 37.45 7.33 -4.92
C HIS A 43 37.46 6.02 -4.12
N ASN A 44 36.96 6.07 -2.88
CA ASN A 44 36.65 4.90 -2.06
C ASN A 44 35.41 4.22 -2.66
N LEU A 45 35.57 3.55 -3.80
CA LEU A 45 34.44 3.00 -4.55
C LEU A 45 33.67 1.93 -3.75
N SER A 46 34.36 1.21 -2.86
CA SER A 46 33.72 0.31 -1.88
C SER A 46 32.70 1.05 -1.02
N LEU A 47 33.01 2.29 -0.60
CA LEU A 47 32.08 3.14 0.15
C LEU A 47 30.88 3.53 -0.72
N LEU A 48 31.14 3.92 -1.99
CA LEU A 48 30.11 4.36 -2.92
C LEU A 48 29.09 3.24 -3.21
N VAL A 49 29.54 1.99 -3.33
CA VAL A 49 28.67 0.86 -3.69
C VAL A 49 28.08 0.15 -2.47
N ALA A 50 28.79 0.10 -1.33
CA ALA A 50 28.26 -0.49 -0.10
C ALA A 50 27.21 0.42 0.59
N THR A 51 27.30 1.74 0.45
CA THR A 51 26.34 2.67 1.05
C THR A 51 24.90 2.51 0.58
N PRO A 52 24.58 2.45 -0.72
CA PRO A 52 23.21 2.21 -1.16
C PRO A 52 22.67 0.85 -0.72
N ALA A 53 23.51 -0.20 -0.68
CA ALA A 53 23.12 -1.50 -0.14
C ALA A 53 22.78 -1.44 1.36
N CYS A 54 23.54 -0.67 2.13
CA CYS A 54 23.30 -0.46 3.57
C CYS A 54 21.97 0.27 3.80
N ILE A 55 21.73 1.36 3.06
CA ILE A 55 20.49 2.14 3.14
C ILE A 55 19.27 1.28 2.77
N ALA A 56 19.36 0.51 1.68
CA ALA A 56 18.29 -0.41 1.28
C ALA A 56 17.98 -1.46 2.35
N SER A 57 19.03 -2.00 3.00
CA SER A 57 18.88 -2.97 4.07
C SER A 57 18.21 -2.37 5.31
N LEU A 58 18.60 -1.15 5.70
CA LEU A 58 17.97 -0.42 6.81
C LEU A 58 16.50 -0.11 6.55
N TRP A 59 16.16 0.28 5.32
CA TRP A 59 14.76 0.46 4.92
C TRP A 59 13.96 -0.83 5.06
N THR A 60 14.52 -1.95 4.61
CA THR A 60 13.90 -3.28 4.70
C THR A 60 13.67 -3.70 6.16
N ILE A 61 14.64 -3.45 7.05
CA ILE A 61 14.49 -3.66 8.50
C ILE A 61 13.33 -2.82 9.05
N MET A 62 13.26 -1.54 8.67
CA MET A 62 12.18 -0.65 9.10
C MET A 62 10.81 -1.17 8.63
N VAL A 63 10.68 -1.58 7.37
CA VAL A 63 9.46 -2.22 6.82
C VAL A 63 9.07 -3.44 7.66
N GLY A 64 10.04 -4.29 8.01
CA GLY A 64 9.80 -5.47 8.84
C GLY A 64 9.29 -5.15 10.24
N ILE A 65 9.88 -4.17 10.91
CA ILE A 65 9.40 -3.69 12.22
C ILE A 65 7.95 -3.20 12.11
N PHE A 66 7.64 -2.39 11.10
CA PHE A 66 6.28 -1.89 10.89
C PHE A 66 5.29 -3.01 10.58
N GLY A 67 5.69 -4.04 9.84
CA GLY A 67 4.85 -5.22 9.58
C GLY A 67 4.50 -5.98 10.86
N ILE A 68 5.50 -6.20 11.73
CA ILE A 68 5.29 -6.85 13.04
C ILE A 68 4.36 -6.01 13.92
N LEU A 69 4.60 -4.70 14.02
CA LEU A 69 3.76 -3.79 14.81
C LEU A 69 2.32 -3.73 14.29
N ALA A 70 2.13 -3.72 12.96
CA ALA A 70 0.80 -3.73 12.35
C ALA A 70 0.03 -5.04 12.61
N GLY A 71 0.74 -6.16 12.78
CA GLY A 71 0.16 -7.47 13.07
C GLY A 71 -0.12 -7.76 14.55
N LEU A 72 0.20 -6.84 15.47
CA LEU A 72 -0.08 -7.04 16.90
C LEU A 72 -1.59 -7.01 17.21
N LYS A 73 -2.07 -8.05 17.89
CA LYS A 73 -3.49 -8.22 18.28
C LYS A 73 -3.96 -7.19 19.31
N THR A 74 -3.05 -6.55 20.04
CA THR A 74 -3.35 -5.59 21.10
C THR A 74 -3.74 -4.20 20.60
N ASN A 75 -3.60 -3.92 19.30
CA ASN A 75 -3.90 -2.61 18.72
C ASN A 75 -5.42 -2.38 18.59
N SER A 76 -5.85 -1.13 18.76
CA SER A 76 -7.23 -0.73 18.45
C SER A 76 -7.54 -0.89 16.95
N GLU A 77 -8.82 -1.04 16.57
CA GLU A 77 -9.24 -1.18 15.16
C GLU A 77 -8.80 0.04 14.32
N ALA A 78 -8.94 1.24 14.88
CA ALA A 78 -8.52 2.49 14.22
C ALA A 78 -7.00 2.57 14.02
N GLN A 79 -6.20 2.17 15.02
CA GLN A 79 -4.74 2.14 14.94
C GLN A 79 -4.25 1.08 13.94
N THR A 80 -4.87 -0.10 13.95
CA THR A 80 -4.59 -1.18 12.99
C THR A 80 -4.80 -0.69 11.56
N LYS A 81 -5.91 0.00 11.28
CA LYS A 81 -6.18 0.54 9.94
C LYS A 81 -5.09 1.52 9.48
N ARG A 82 -4.65 2.42 10.36
CA ARG A 82 -3.56 3.38 10.06
C ARG A 82 -2.22 2.67 9.85
N MET A 83 -1.85 1.75 10.72
CA MET A 83 -0.60 0.98 10.63
C MET A 83 -0.55 0.13 9.37
N LYS A 84 -1.69 -0.46 8.98
CA LYS A 84 -1.79 -1.24 7.75
C LYS A 84 -1.55 -0.40 6.49
N VAL A 85 -2.15 0.79 6.42
CA VAL A 85 -1.90 1.72 5.29
C VAL A 85 -0.43 2.14 5.26
N ALA A 86 0.16 2.44 6.41
CA ALA A 86 1.59 2.78 6.49
C ALA A 86 2.48 1.62 6.02
N TYR A 87 2.24 0.40 6.51
CA TYR A 87 2.98 -0.80 6.11
C TYR A 87 2.84 -1.09 4.62
N MET A 88 1.64 -0.95 4.06
CA MET A 88 1.40 -1.07 2.61
C MET A 88 2.24 -0.07 1.82
N THR A 89 2.24 1.21 2.20
CA THR A 89 3.04 2.25 1.54
C THR A 89 4.54 1.95 1.64
N PHE A 90 5.03 1.53 2.81
CA PHE A 90 6.44 1.19 2.99
C PHE A 90 6.84 -0.04 2.18
N ALA A 91 5.98 -1.05 2.07
CA ALA A 91 6.22 -2.23 1.24
C ALA A 91 6.29 -1.87 -0.26
N ILE A 92 5.42 -1.00 -0.75
CA ILE A 92 5.46 -0.52 -2.14
C ILE A 92 6.76 0.25 -2.42
N LEU A 93 7.12 1.19 -1.53
CA LEU A 93 8.39 1.92 -1.64
C LEU A 93 9.60 0.97 -1.57
N CYS A 94 9.52 -0.07 -0.73
CA CYS A 94 10.54 -1.09 -0.63
C CYS A 94 10.70 -1.84 -1.96
N ALA A 95 9.61 -2.27 -2.59
CA ALA A 95 9.66 -2.96 -3.89
C ALA A 95 10.23 -2.06 -5.00
N CYS A 96 9.71 -0.84 -5.14
CA CYS A 96 10.02 0.03 -6.28
C CYS A 96 11.41 0.68 -6.22
N ILE A 97 11.89 1.03 -5.03
CA ILE A 97 13.12 1.84 -4.89
C ILE A 97 14.21 1.01 -4.21
N PHE A 98 13.95 0.55 -2.99
CA PHE A 98 15.02 -0.01 -2.15
C PHE A 98 15.42 -1.43 -2.56
N SER A 99 14.48 -2.25 -3.02
CA SER A 99 14.78 -3.60 -3.51
C SER A 99 15.51 -3.56 -4.84
N LEU A 100 15.02 -2.80 -5.82
CA LEU A 100 15.72 -2.63 -7.10
C LEU A 100 17.09 -1.96 -6.93
N GLY A 101 17.17 -0.93 -6.08
CA GLY A 101 18.42 -0.28 -5.72
C GLY A 101 19.38 -1.23 -5.01
N GLY A 102 18.90 -2.05 -4.08
CA GLY A 102 19.68 -3.05 -3.35
C GLY A 102 20.20 -4.17 -4.25
N ILE A 103 19.36 -4.73 -5.14
CA ILE A 103 19.77 -5.72 -6.16
C ILE A 103 20.92 -5.14 -6.99
N SER A 104 20.74 -3.92 -7.49
CA SER A 104 21.73 -3.24 -8.33
C SER A 104 23.02 -2.97 -7.55
N ALA A 105 22.92 -2.49 -6.31
CA ALA A 105 24.08 -2.19 -5.47
C ALA A 105 24.87 -3.46 -5.12
N PHE A 106 24.22 -4.52 -4.66
CA PHE A 106 24.90 -5.80 -4.36
C PHE A 106 25.50 -6.44 -5.60
N SER A 107 24.79 -6.41 -6.74
CA SER A 107 25.32 -6.91 -8.01
C SER A 107 26.54 -6.12 -8.48
N ALA A 108 26.49 -4.78 -8.41
CA ALA A 108 27.62 -3.93 -8.72
C ALA A 108 28.81 -4.21 -7.79
N HIS A 109 28.54 -4.41 -6.50
CA HIS A 109 29.59 -4.73 -5.52
C HIS A 109 30.25 -6.08 -5.79
N ALA A 110 29.45 -7.09 -6.15
CA ALA A 110 29.92 -8.41 -6.55
C ALA A 110 30.83 -8.32 -7.80
N SER A 111 30.33 -7.70 -8.87
CA SER A 111 31.06 -7.53 -10.13
C SER A 111 32.37 -6.77 -9.92
N TRP A 112 32.35 -5.74 -9.08
CA TRP A 112 33.54 -4.96 -8.77
C TRP A 112 34.58 -5.77 -7.97
N THR A 113 34.11 -6.56 -7.00
CA THR A 113 34.97 -7.45 -6.22
C THR A 113 35.60 -8.54 -7.11
N VAL A 114 34.89 -9.03 -8.12
CA VAL A 114 35.45 -9.97 -9.12
C VAL A 114 36.53 -9.30 -9.96
N ALA A 115 36.27 -8.09 -10.45
CA ALA A 115 37.17 -7.40 -11.38
C ALA A 115 38.46 -6.89 -10.70
N PHE A 116 38.38 -6.43 -9.45
CA PHE A 116 39.46 -5.67 -8.81
C PHE A 116 39.78 -6.11 -7.37
N GLY A 117 39.04 -7.08 -6.83
CA GLY A 117 39.26 -7.61 -5.49
C GLY A 117 40.24 -8.78 -5.49
N SER A 118 41.04 -8.88 -4.43
CA SER A 118 41.96 -10.01 -4.23
C SER A 118 41.31 -11.19 -3.47
N GLY A 119 40.00 -11.12 -3.20
CA GLY A 119 39.28 -12.06 -2.33
C GLY A 119 38.04 -12.69 -2.97
N LYS A 120 37.68 -13.90 -2.52
CA LYS A 120 36.52 -14.67 -3.00
C LYS A 120 35.16 -14.21 -2.41
N ASN A 121 35.12 -13.03 -1.79
CA ASN A 121 33.94 -12.53 -1.09
C ASN A 121 32.80 -12.11 -2.03
N TYR A 122 33.04 -12.04 -3.35
CA TYR A 122 32.02 -11.70 -4.35
C TYR A 122 30.78 -12.60 -4.30
N ARG A 123 30.94 -13.88 -3.89
CA ARG A 123 29.81 -14.82 -3.73
C ARG A 123 28.82 -14.35 -2.67
N LEU A 124 29.31 -13.72 -1.60
CA LEU A 124 28.47 -13.18 -0.54
C LEU A 124 27.62 -12.01 -1.06
N PHE A 125 28.18 -11.15 -1.91
CA PHE A 125 27.43 -10.05 -2.51
C PHE A 125 26.40 -10.52 -3.53
N TYR A 126 26.68 -11.56 -4.32
CA TYR A 126 25.64 -12.20 -5.15
C TYR A 126 24.51 -12.78 -4.31
N PHE A 127 24.84 -13.41 -3.18
CA PHE A 127 23.83 -13.90 -2.24
C PHE A 127 22.99 -12.74 -1.66
N GLY A 128 23.61 -11.60 -1.32
CA GLY A 128 22.89 -10.38 -0.94
C GLY A 128 21.96 -9.86 -2.03
N SER A 129 22.39 -9.89 -3.30
CA SER A 129 21.53 -9.52 -4.43
C SER A 129 20.33 -10.46 -4.57
N PHE A 130 20.52 -11.77 -4.39
CA PHE A 130 19.43 -12.74 -4.40
C PHE A 130 18.47 -12.50 -3.22
N ALA A 131 18.98 -12.21 -2.03
CA ALA A 131 18.16 -11.87 -0.87
C ALA A 131 17.31 -10.62 -1.14
N MET A 132 17.86 -9.57 -1.78
CA MET A 132 17.07 -8.40 -2.18
C MET A 132 16.04 -8.69 -3.28
N PHE A 133 16.28 -9.69 -4.14
CA PHE A 133 15.26 -10.16 -5.09
C PHE A 133 14.12 -10.89 -4.36
N VAL A 134 14.43 -11.72 -3.36
CA VAL A 134 13.40 -12.32 -2.51
C VAL A 134 12.62 -11.24 -1.76
N GLU A 135 13.29 -10.21 -1.25
CA GLU A 135 12.67 -9.04 -0.63
C GLU A 135 11.74 -8.28 -1.58
N PHE A 136 12.12 -8.13 -2.85
CA PHE A 136 11.25 -7.54 -3.89
C PHE A 136 9.94 -8.33 -4.02
N VAL A 137 10.03 -9.65 -4.15
CA VAL A 137 8.85 -10.53 -4.24
C VAL A 137 8.01 -10.45 -2.96
N LEU A 138 8.65 -10.49 -1.79
CA LEU A 138 7.95 -10.38 -0.51
C LEU A 138 7.25 -9.03 -0.36
N SER A 139 7.87 -7.93 -0.77
CA SER A 139 7.25 -6.60 -0.73
C SER A 139 6.00 -6.51 -1.63
N ILE A 140 5.99 -7.18 -2.78
CA ILE A 140 4.81 -7.31 -3.65
C ILE A 140 3.73 -8.16 -2.97
N VAL A 141 4.10 -9.29 -2.37
CA VAL A 141 3.16 -10.18 -1.68
C VAL A 141 2.55 -9.47 -0.47
N SER A 142 3.36 -8.79 0.33
CA SER A 142 2.95 -8.02 1.51
C SER A 142 1.99 -6.89 1.17
N SER A 143 2.29 -6.11 0.12
CA SER A 143 1.38 -5.06 -0.37
C SER A 143 0.07 -5.65 -0.89
N SER A 144 0.12 -6.78 -1.61
CA SER A 144 -1.08 -7.49 -2.10
C SER A 144 -1.97 -7.98 -0.95
N ILE A 145 -1.39 -8.60 0.10
CA ILE A 145 -2.12 -9.02 1.29
C ILE A 145 -2.79 -7.81 1.97
N CYS A 146 -2.08 -6.69 2.05
CA CYS A 146 -2.65 -5.46 2.61
C CYS A 146 -3.82 -4.93 1.77
N CYS A 147 -3.71 -4.90 0.45
CA CYS A 147 -4.78 -4.49 -0.46
C CYS A 147 -6.00 -5.41 -0.34
N CYS A 148 -5.83 -6.73 -0.52
CA CYS A 148 -6.93 -7.70 -0.48
C CYS A 148 -7.63 -7.75 0.89
N CYS A 149 -6.93 -7.44 1.97
CA CYS A 149 -7.51 -7.46 3.31
C CYS A 149 -8.17 -6.15 3.74
N SER A 150 -8.20 -5.09 2.89
CA SER A 150 -8.62 -3.73 3.28
C SER A 150 -10.12 -3.48 3.25
N GLU A 151 -10.90 -4.29 2.53
CA GLU A 151 -12.36 -4.11 2.45
C GLU A 151 -13.14 -5.43 2.50
N SER A 152 -14.03 -5.53 3.49
CA SER A 152 -15.44 -5.92 3.30
C SER A 152 -16.24 -5.60 4.58
N LYS A 153 -16.29 -4.31 4.92
CA LYS A 153 -17.43 -3.73 5.66
C LYS A 153 -18.12 -2.72 4.74
N THR A 154 -18.33 -3.08 3.48
CA THR A 154 -19.29 -2.39 2.61
C THR A 154 -20.68 -2.98 2.90
N GLY A 155 -21.13 -2.84 4.15
CA GLY A 155 -22.54 -2.95 4.54
C GLY A 155 -23.27 -1.66 4.15
N GLY A 156 -23.16 -1.31 2.87
CA GLY A 156 -23.64 -0.08 2.26
C GLY A 156 -23.51 -0.18 0.73
N VAL A 157 -23.61 -1.40 0.19
CA VAL A 157 -24.06 -1.57 -1.19
C VAL A 157 -25.52 -1.15 -1.16
N VAL A 158 -25.82 -0.03 -1.81
CA VAL A 158 -27.16 0.27 -2.29
C VAL A 158 -27.56 -0.92 -3.16
N VAL A 159 -28.22 -1.89 -2.55
CA VAL A 159 -28.98 -2.91 -3.27
C VAL A 159 -30.13 -2.13 -3.89
N ILE A 160 -29.95 -1.76 -5.15
CA ILE A 160 -31.10 -1.53 -6.01
C ILE A 160 -31.84 -2.87 -6.02
N GLN A 161 -32.87 -2.97 -5.18
CA GLN A 161 -33.76 -4.11 -5.11
C GLN A 161 -34.68 -4.04 -6.33
N GLN A 162 -34.12 -4.37 -7.50
CA GLN A 162 -34.85 -4.57 -8.74
C GLN A 162 -35.01 -6.07 -8.95
N ASN A 163 -36.09 -6.63 -8.37
CA ASN A 163 -36.89 -7.70 -8.95
C ASN A 163 -37.92 -8.21 -7.94
N GLN A 164 -39.12 -7.66 -8.01
CA GLN A 164 -40.34 -8.36 -7.64
C GLN A 164 -41.33 -8.17 -8.81
N PRO A 165 -41.82 -9.23 -9.48
CA PRO A 165 -42.71 -9.10 -10.62
C PRO A 165 -44.20 -9.26 -10.28
N ARG A 166 -45.04 -8.54 -11.06
CA ARG A 166 -46.53 -8.52 -11.21
C ARG A 166 -47.32 -7.72 -10.15
N GLU A 167 -48.27 -6.84 -10.46
CA GLU A 167 -48.98 -6.51 -11.72
C GLU A 167 -49.74 -5.16 -11.59
N ILE A 168 -49.81 -4.42 -12.72
CA ILE A 168 -50.87 -3.50 -13.23
C ILE A 168 -50.94 -2.02 -12.73
N ALA A 169 -50.76 -1.13 -13.74
CA ALA A 169 -51.33 0.22 -13.96
C ALA A 169 -50.89 1.38 -13.03
N ASN A 170 -50.48 2.57 -13.48
CA ASN A 170 -50.50 3.25 -14.77
C ASN A 170 -49.37 4.31 -14.80
N SER A 171 -48.78 4.52 -15.97
CA SER A 171 -47.95 5.71 -16.27
C SER A 171 -48.85 6.87 -16.69
N PRO A 172 -48.36 8.12 -16.66
CA PRO A 172 -48.14 8.74 -17.97
C PRO A 172 -46.88 9.63 -18.10
N VAL A 173 -46.21 9.41 -19.22
CA VAL A 173 -45.76 10.40 -20.22
C VAL A 173 -44.73 11.46 -19.76
N THR A 174 -43.44 11.24 -20.01
CA THR A 174 -42.63 11.70 -21.18
C THR A 174 -42.31 13.20 -21.20
N ALA A 175 -41.03 13.53 -21.00
CA ALA A 175 -40.33 14.55 -21.78
C ALA A 175 -38.80 14.32 -21.71
N HIS A 176 -38.22 13.92 -22.83
CA HIS A 176 -36.77 13.93 -23.07
C HIS A 176 -36.30 15.37 -23.38
N TYR A 177 -35.25 15.83 -22.72
CA TYR A 177 -34.29 16.81 -23.25
C TYR A 177 -32.86 16.49 -22.74
N PRO A 178 -31.82 16.54 -23.60
CA PRO A 178 -30.43 16.33 -23.21
C PRO A 178 -29.69 17.69 -23.05
N PRO A 179 -28.35 17.71 -22.98
CA PRO A 179 -27.51 17.95 -21.80
C PRO A 179 -27.04 19.42 -21.65
N ASN A 180 -26.32 19.70 -20.55
CA ASN A 180 -25.49 20.89 -20.27
C ASN A 180 -26.17 22.12 -19.64
N ALA A 181 -25.88 22.34 -18.36
CA ALA A 181 -25.47 23.66 -17.85
C ALA A 181 -24.69 23.47 -16.55
N ALA A 182 -23.38 23.68 -16.62
CA ALA A 182 -22.56 23.89 -15.44
C ALA A 182 -23.00 25.18 -14.77
N TYR A 183 -23.44 25.12 -13.51
CA TYR A 183 -23.40 26.28 -12.62
C TYR A 183 -22.36 26.03 -11.54
N SER A 184 -21.29 26.79 -11.72
CA SER A 184 -20.20 26.99 -10.80
C SER A 184 -20.69 27.78 -9.59
N ASN A 185 -20.18 27.37 -8.43
CA ASN A 185 -19.71 28.25 -7.36
C ASN A 185 -20.70 28.85 -6.32
N VAL A 186 -20.22 28.69 -5.08
CA VAL A 186 -20.35 29.52 -3.86
C VAL A 186 -21.50 29.23 -2.89
N ALA A 187 -21.06 28.91 -1.67
CA ALA A 187 -21.78 28.77 -0.41
C ALA A 187 -22.46 30.07 0.06
N TYR A 188 -23.48 29.95 0.93
CA TYR A 188 -23.65 30.65 2.22
C TYR A 188 -24.99 30.20 2.88
N PRO A 189 -25.23 30.42 4.19
CA PRO A 189 -25.78 29.43 5.10
C PRO A 189 -27.26 29.68 5.42
N ASN A 190 -27.86 28.72 6.14
CA ASN A 190 -29.18 28.80 6.78
C ASN A 190 -29.61 30.21 7.18
N VAL A 191 -30.67 30.72 6.54
CA VAL A 191 -31.50 31.80 7.08
C VAL A 191 -32.96 31.34 7.04
N ALA A 192 -33.64 31.53 8.16
CA ALA A 192 -34.95 30.99 8.51
C ALA A 192 -36.08 31.34 7.52
N TYR A 193 -36.94 30.36 7.22
CA TYR A 193 -38.21 30.59 6.53
C TYR A 193 -39.30 31.02 7.52
N PRO A 194 -40.03 32.11 7.26
CA PRO A 194 -41.22 32.47 8.03
C PRO A 194 -42.43 31.62 7.61
N ASN A 195 -43.26 31.28 8.60
CA ASN A 195 -44.54 30.58 8.46
C ASN A 195 -45.43 31.23 7.39
N VAL A 196 -45.88 30.45 6.40
CA VAL A 196 -46.99 30.83 5.54
C VAL A 196 -47.98 29.67 5.49
N ALA A 197 -49.24 29.98 5.83
CA ALA A 197 -50.35 29.04 5.97
C ALA A 197 -50.77 28.41 4.64
N TYR A 198 -51.03 27.10 4.64
CA TYR A 198 -51.63 26.40 3.51
C TYR A 198 -53.16 26.46 3.62
N PRO A 199 -53.90 26.84 2.56
CA PRO A 199 -55.36 26.76 2.58
C PRO A 199 -55.83 25.29 2.52
N GLN A 200 -56.74 24.93 3.42
CA GLN A 200 -57.48 23.66 3.37
C GLN A 200 -58.33 23.61 2.09
N MET A 201 -58.20 22.55 1.29
CA MET A 201 -59.17 22.21 0.26
C MET A 201 -59.83 20.87 0.59
N THR A 202 -61.15 20.93 0.71
CA THR A 202 -62.09 19.85 1.04
C THR A 202 -62.20 18.81 -0.08
N PRO A 203 -62.41 17.52 0.22
CA PRO A 203 -62.66 16.51 -0.81
C PRO A 203 -64.04 16.72 -1.45
N GLN A 204 -64.08 16.97 -2.76
CA GLN A 204 -65.32 16.90 -3.53
C GLN A 204 -65.59 15.45 -3.96
N VAL A 205 -66.73 14.92 -3.52
CA VAL A 205 -67.33 13.67 -3.98
C VAL A 205 -68.01 13.95 -5.31
N ILE A 206 -67.62 13.26 -6.38
CA ILE A 206 -68.41 13.20 -7.62
C ILE A 206 -68.65 11.74 -7.99
N ASN A 207 -69.94 11.49 -8.20
CA ASN A 207 -70.65 10.25 -8.41
C ASN A 207 -70.71 9.99 -9.91
N GLU A 208 -70.32 8.80 -10.39
CA GLU A 208 -70.55 8.41 -11.78
C GLU A 208 -71.41 7.15 -11.85
N LYS A 209 -72.29 7.18 -12.85
CA LYS A 209 -73.51 6.40 -13.05
C LYS A 209 -73.24 5.23 -14.00
#